data_AF-A0A545SK49-F1
#
_entry.id   AF-A0A545SK49-F1
#
_cell.length_a   1.000
_cell.length_b   1.000
_cell.length_c   1.000
_cell.angle_alpha   90.00
_cell.angle_beta   90.00
_cell.angle_gamma   90.00
#
_symmetry.space_group_name_H-M   'P 1'
#
loop_
_entity.id
_entity.type
_entity.pdbx_description
1 polymer ?
#
loop_
_entity_poly.entity_id
_entity_poly.type
_entity_poly.pdbx_seq_one_letter_code
_entity_poly.pdbx_strand_id
1 'polypeptide(L)'
;MDTSLAHPMVLLLRMVFDLVIIFLLLRFFLQAARVDFYNPVTQAIVRATNPLLAPLRKVIPPLAGQDSAALVAAVAVAFLFLLLAYTISGGVPHVALLLLLAPLHLLELALDMLFWGVIIHALLSWFPNAQGAPAARLLDGLITPLLRPIRRILPELGGIDLSPIALLLVIQMAKILLMPALLGLVF
;
A
#
# COMPACT_ATOMS: atom_id res chain seq x y z
N MET A 1 -9.66 -9.84 29.33
CA MET A 1 -9.75 -8.40 29.09
C MET A 1 -11.15 -8.13 28.61
N ASP A 2 -11.87 -7.16 29.18
CA ASP A 2 -13.25 -6.89 28.77
C ASP A 2 -13.29 -6.62 27.26
N THR A 3 -14.16 -7.33 26.54
CA THR A 3 -14.28 -7.24 25.08
C THR A 3 -14.52 -5.81 24.60
N SER A 4 -15.11 -4.97 25.46
CA SER A 4 -15.33 -3.54 25.24
C SER A 4 -14.03 -2.74 25.04
N LEU A 5 -12.94 -3.09 25.73
CA LEU A 5 -11.64 -2.39 25.63
C LEU A 5 -10.72 -2.98 24.56
N ALA A 6 -10.96 -4.23 24.15
CA ALA A 6 -10.16 -4.89 23.12
C ALA A 6 -10.34 -4.22 21.74
N HIS A 7 -11.58 -3.88 21.35
CA HIS A 7 -11.84 -3.29 20.03
C HIS A 7 -11.15 -1.93 19.80
N PRO A 8 -11.24 -0.94 20.71
CA PRO A 8 -10.51 0.31 20.56
C PRO A 8 -8.99 0.12 20.54
N MET A 9 -8.46 -0.78 21.36
CA MET A 9 -7.02 -1.06 21.41
C MET A 9 -6.51 -1.63 20.08
N VAL A 10 -7.21 -2.62 19.52
CA VAL A 10 -6.87 -3.20 18.21
C VAL A 10 -6.95 -2.15 17.11
N LEU A 11 -7.92 -1.23 17.17
CA LEU A 11 -8.03 -0.13 16.21
C LEU A 11 -6.84 0.83 16.28
N LEU A 12 -6.40 1.21 17.48
CA LEU A 12 -5.22 2.06 17.66
C LEU A 12 -3.95 1.38 17.13
N LEU A 13 -3.78 0.09 17.42
CA LEU A 13 -2.68 -0.70 16.86
C LEU A 13 -2.77 -0.76 15.34
N ARG A 14 -3.96 -1.05 14.79
CA ARG A 14 -4.17 -1.09 13.34
C ARG A 14 -3.72 0.20 12.67
N MET A 15 -4.10 1.36 13.21
CA MET A 15 -3.70 2.65 12.64
C MET A 15 -2.17 2.83 12.59
N VAL A 16 -1.48 2.48 13.68
CA VAL A 16 -0.02 2.61 13.75
C VAL A 16 0.67 1.62 12.83
N PHE A 17 0.26 0.36 12.84
CA PHE A 17 0.87 -0.69 12.03
C PHE A 17 0.57 -0.49 10.53
N ASP A 18 -0.66 -0.16 10.15
CA ASP A 18 -1.03 0.10 8.76
C ASP A 18 -0.27 1.33 8.22
N LEU A 19 -0.05 2.37 9.05
CA LEU A 19 0.80 3.50 8.66
C LEU A 19 2.24 3.06 8.37
N VAL A 20 2.84 2.23 9.22
CA VAL A 20 4.19 1.69 8.99
C VAL A 20 4.23 0.85 7.72
N ILE A 21 3.23 -0.02 7.50
CA ILE A 21 3.14 -0.87 6.31
C ILE A 21 2.98 0.00 5.06
N ILE A 22 2.15 1.05 5.08
CA ILE A 22 2.01 1.99 3.95
C ILE A 22 3.35 2.62 3.59
N PHE A 23 4.16 3.07 4.56
CA PHE A 23 5.49 3.62 4.26
C PHE A 23 6.41 2.59 3.61
N LEU A 24 6.36 1.34 4.05
CA LEU A 24 7.15 0.23 3.48
C LEU A 24 6.66 -0.15 2.07
N LEU A 25 5.35 -0.20 1.85
CA LEU A 25 4.75 -0.42 0.54
C LEU A 25 5.11 0.73 -0.41
N LEU A 26 4.98 1.99 0.01
CA LEU A 26 5.42 3.15 -0.76
C LEU A 26 6.89 3.02 -1.13
N ARG A 27 7.77 2.67 -0.18
CA ARG A 27 9.19 2.46 -0.46
C ARG A 27 9.42 1.42 -1.58
N PHE A 28 8.70 0.31 -1.52
CA PHE A 28 8.73 -0.72 -2.57
C PHE A 28 8.21 -0.20 -3.91
N PHE A 29 7.03 0.43 -3.95
CA PHE A 29 6.40 0.94 -5.17
C PHE A 29 7.17 2.09 -5.82
N LEU A 30 7.80 2.98 -5.03
CA LEU A 30 8.65 4.06 -5.53
C LEU A 30 9.82 3.50 -6.37
N GLN A 31 10.43 2.41 -5.91
CA GLN A 31 11.49 1.73 -6.66
C GLN A 31 10.94 0.97 -7.87
N ALA A 32 9.78 0.32 -7.74
CA ALA A 32 9.13 -0.40 -8.84
C ALA A 32 8.72 0.53 -9.99
N ALA A 33 8.13 1.69 -9.69
CA ALA A 33 7.76 2.71 -10.67
C ALA A 33 8.94 3.59 -11.12
N ARG A 34 10.14 3.41 -10.54
CA ARG A 34 11.34 4.21 -10.83
C ARG A 34 11.10 5.72 -10.72
N VAL A 35 10.37 6.13 -9.66
CA VAL A 35 10.04 7.53 -9.40
C VAL A 35 11.30 8.32 -9.04
N ASP A 36 11.29 9.62 -9.31
CA ASP A 36 12.39 10.52 -8.97
C ASP A 36 12.71 10.51 -7.45
N PHE A 37 13.93 10.07 -7.11
CA PHE A 37 14.46 10.02 -5.75
C PHE A 37 15.04 11.36 -5.26
N TYR A 38 15.17 12.37 -6.12
CA TYR A 38 15.52 13.73 -5.72
C TYR A 38 14.32 14.50 -5.13
N ASN A 39 13.10 13.97 -5.28
CA ASN A 39 11.92 14.56 -4.68
C ASN A 39 11.97 14.49 -3.13
N PRO A 40 11.71 15.60 -2.41
CA PRO A 40 11.79 15.64 -0.95
C PRO A 40 10.81 14.67 -0.25
N VAL A 41 9.64 14.39 -0.84
CA VAL A 41 8.69 13.42 -0.27
C VAL A 41 9.22 11.99 -0.43
N THR A 42 9.80 11.67 -1.59
CA THR A 42 10.48 10.40 -1.81
C THR A 42 11.60 10.22 -0.77
N GLN A 43 12.42 11.24 -0.56
CA GLN A 43 13.50 11.20 0.45
C GLN A 43 12.98 11.04 1.87
N ALA A 44 11.85 11.68 2.21
CA ALA A 44 11.21 11.50 3.51
C ALA A 44 10.79 10.05 3.74
N ILE A 45 10.16 9.41 2.75
CA ILE A 45 9.76 8.00 2.81
C ILE A 45 10.99 7.09 2.94
N VAL A 46 12.04 7.34 2.16
CA VAL A 46 13.30 6.59 2.24
C VAL A 46 13.93 6.73 3.61
N ARG A 47 14.04 7.96 4.13
CA ARG A 47 14.64 8.23 5.43
C ARG A 47 13.84 7.62 6.58
N ALA A 48 12.52 7.65 6.51
CA ALA A 48 11.65 7.05 7.51
C ALA A 48 11.74 5.53 7.53
N THR A 49 11.88 4.89 6.37
CA THR A 49 11.93 3.42 6.26
C THR A 49 13.34 2.83 6.45
N ASN A 50 14.39 3.60 6.16
CA ASN A 50 15.76 3.08 6.17
C ASN A 50 16.25 2.52 7.52
N PRO A 51 15.91 3.08 8.70
CA PRO A 51 16.31 2.49 9.98
C PRO A 51 15.82 1.05 10.15
N LEU A 52 14.63 0.74 9.65
CA LEU A 52 14.07 -0.61 9.65
C LEU A 52 14.69 -1.48 8.54
N LEU A 53 14.92 -0.92 7.35
CA LEU A 53 15.36 -1.69 6.19
C LEU A 53 16.86 -1.97 6.13
N ALA A 54 17.71 -1.07 6.64
CA ALA A 54 19.17 -1.20 6.61
C ALA A 54 19.69 -2.51 7.26
N PRO A 55 19.22 -2.94 8.45
CA PRO A 55 19.62 -4.24 9.00
C PRO A 55 19.09 -5.42 8.18
N LEU A 56 17.85 -5.34 7.70
CA LEU A 56 17.22 -6.42 6.92
C LEU A 56 17.91 -6.66 5.57
N ARG A 57 18.35 -5.59 4.90
CA ARG A 57 19.09 -5.68 3.63
C ARG A 57 20.43 -6.41 3.74
N LYS A 58 20.97 -6.60 4.95
CA LYS A 58 22.18 -7.41 5.17
C LYS A 58 21.91 -8.89 4.96
N VAL A 59 20.68 -9.34 5.21
CA VAL A 59 20.26 -10.75 5.11
C VAL A 59 19.47 -10.98 3.83
N ILE A 60 18.65 -10.01 3.43
CA ILE A 60 17.73 -10.12 2.31
C ILE A 60 18.29 -9.33 1.12
N PRO A 61 18.86 -10.00 0.10
CA PRO A 61 19.37 -9.32 -1.07
C PRO A 61 18.23 -8.77 -1.93
N PRO A 62 18.43 -7.66 -2.67
CA PRO A 62 17.44 -7.10 -3.58
C PRO A 62 17.11 -8.11 -4.68
N LEU A 63 15.83 -8.51 -4.78
CA LEU A 63 15.35 -9.42 -5.80
C LEU A 63 14.94 -8.63 -7.06
N ALA A 64 15.43 -9.02 -8.24
CA ALA A 64 15.07 -8.42 -9.52
C ALA A 64 15.23 -6.88 -9.58
N GLY A 65 16.21 -6.33 -8.85
CA GLY A 65 16.46 -4.89 -8.79
C GLY A 65 15.42 -4.09 -7.97
N GLN A 66 14.54 -4.77 -7.21
CA GLN A 66 13.56 -4.16 -6.32
C GLN A 66 13.99 -4.26 -4.84
N ASP A 67 13.37 -3.44 -3.97
CA ASP A 67 13.61 -3.44 -2.52
C ASP A 67 12.86 -4.62 -1.84
N SER A 68 13.30 -5.85 -2.10
CA SER A 68 12.72 -7.08 -1.50
C SER A 68 12.70 -7.02 0.03
N ALA A 69 13.67 -6.36 0.64
CA ALA A 69 13.72 -6.11 2.08
C ALA A 69 12.51 -5.31 2.57
N ALA A 70 12.00 -4.36 1.78
CA ALA A 70 10.81 -3.58 2.12
C ALA A 70 9.54 -4.45 2.16
N LEU A 71 9.39 -5.36 1.20
CA LEU A 71 8.24 -6.27 1.16
C LEU A 71 8.28 -7.27 2.32
N VAL A 72 9.45 -7.86 2.62
CA VAL A 72 9.60 -8.78 3.75
C VAL A 72 9.37 -8.05 5.09
N ALA A 73 9.90 -6.83 5.24
CA ALA A 73 9.63 -6.01 6.42
C ALA A 73 8.13 -5.74 6.59
N ALA A 74 7.44 -5.39 5.50
CA ALA A 74 5.99 -5.15 5.53
C ALA A 74 5.22 -6.41 5.97
N VAL A 75 5.56 -7.59 5.43
CA VAL A 75 4.94 -8.87 5.84
C VAL A 75 5.20 -9.15 7.32
N ALA A 76 6.42 -8.94 7.81
CA ALA A 76 6.76 -9.14 9.21
C ALA A 76 5.98 -8.20 10.14
N VAL A 77 5.83 -6.93 9.75
CA VAL A 77 5.05 -5.93 10.49
C VAL A 77 3.56 -6.29 10.50
N ALA A 78 3.00 -6.74 9.37
CA ALA A 78 1.61 -7.20 9.30
C ALA A 78 1.37 -8.46 10.14
N PHE A 79 2.28 -9.43 10.08
CA PHE A 79 2.20 -10.63 10.92
C PHE A 79 2.22 -10.26 12.42
N LEU A 80 3.11 -9.35 12.83
CA LEU A 80 3.17 -8.87 14.21
C LEU A 80 1.86 -8.17 14.61
N PHE A 81 1.31 -7.33 13.75
CA PHE A 81 -0.01 -6.71 13.98
C PHE A 81 -1.10 -7.77 14.18
N LEU A 82 -1.21 -8.75 13.28
CA LEU A 82 -2.23 -9.79 13.36
C LEU A 82 -2.09 -10.64 14.62
N LEU A 83 -0.85 -10.98 15.01
CA LEU A 83 -0.57 -11.70 16.25
C LEU A 83 -1.05 -10.91 17.48
N LEU A 84 -0.68 -9.62 17.57
CA LEU A 84 -1.09 -8.75 18.67
C LEU A 84 -2.61 -8.55 18.69
N ALA A 85 -3.22 -8.30 17.54
CA ALA A 85 -4.66 -8.12 17.44
C ALA A 85 -5.42 -9.37 17.93
N TYR A 86 -5.01 -10.56 17.48
CA TYR A 86 -5.69 -11.81 17.84
C TYR A 86 -5.56 -12.14 19.33
N THR A 87 -4.37 -11.92 19.90
CA THR A 87 -4.11 -12.13 21.33
C THR A 87 -4.86 -11.13 22.22
N ILE A 88 -4.94 -9.86 21.83
CA ILE A 88 -5.71 -8.82 22.53
C ILE A 88 -7.20 -9.11 22.50
N SER A 89 -7.70 -9.69 21.41
CA SER A 89 -9.09 -10.14 21.29
C SER A 89 -9.42 -11.40 22.10
N GLY A 90 -8.45 -11.98 22.82
CA GLY A 90 -8.64 -13.16 23.68
C GLY A 90 -8.64 -14.49 22.93
N GLY A 91 -8.26 -14.52 21.66
CA GLY A 91 -8.10 -15.73 20.87
C GLY A 91 -6.73 -16.38 21.05
N VAL A 92 -6.64 -17.69 20.78
CA VAL A 92 -5.36 -18.41 20.70
C VAL A 92 -4.82 -18.32 19.27
N PRO A 93 -3.69 -17.62 19.02
CA PRO A 93 -3.22 -17.36 17.67
C PRO A 93 -2.74 -18.65 16.98
N HIS A 94 -3.29 -18.95 15.81
CA HIS A 94 -2.80 -20.03 14.95
C HIS A 94 -1.70 -19.48 14.03
N VAL A 95 -0.44 -19.59 14.47
CA VAL A 95 0.72 -18.92 13.84
C VAL A 95 0.83 -19.17 12.34
N ALA A 96 0.63 -20.42 11.89
CA ALA A 96 0.69 -20.76 10.47
C ALA A 96 -0.38 -20.02 9.64
N LEU A 97 -1.60 -19.93 10.16
CA LEU A 97 -2.69 -19.19 9.52
C LEU A 97 -2.36 -17.70 9.46
N LEU A 98 -1.84 -17.10 10.54
CA LEU A 98 -1.49 -15.68 10.57
C LEU A 98 -0.36 -15.33 9.58
N LEU A 99 0.61 -16.23 9.38
CA LEU A 99 1.65 -16.07 8.36
C LEU A 99 1.07 -16.07 6.94
N LEU A 100 0.04 -16.89 6.68
CA LEU A 100 -0.66 -16.91 5.40
C LEU A 100 -1.54 -15.68 5.19
N LEU A 101 -2.11 -15.11 6.26
CA LEU A 101 -2.97 -13.92 6.19
C LEU A 101 -2.18 -12.61 6.08
N ALA A 102 -0.94 -12.55 6.57
CA ALA A 102 -0.15 -11.32 6.54
C ALA A 102 0.06 -10.76 5.11
N PRO A 103 0.41 -11.54 4.09
CA PRO A 103 0.47 -11.07 2.70
C PRO A 103 -0.88 -10.59 2.15
N LEU A 104 -2.00 -11.19 2.57
CA LEU A 104 -3.34 -10.76 2.14
C LEU A 104 -3.68 -9.39 2.73
N HIS A 105 -3.32 -9.13 3.99
CA HIS A 105 -3.45 -7.81 4.61
C HIS A 105 -2.62 -6.75 3.86
N LEU A 106 -1.40 -7.08 3.43
CA LEU A 106 -0.59 -6.20 2.59
C LEU A 106 -1.25 -5.89 1.25
N LEU A 107 -1.83 -6.92 0.60
CA LEU A 107 -2.51 -6.76 -0.68
C LEU A 107 -3.72 -5.83 -0.55
N GLU A 108 -4.54 -6.03 0.49
CA GLU A 108 -5.68 -5.16 0.80
C GLU A 108 -5.23 -3.70 0.96
N LEU A 109 -4.19 -3.48 1.78
CA LEU A 109 -3.68 -2.15 2.04
C LEU A 109 -3.03 -1.51 0.81
N ALA A 110 -2.38 -2.29 -0.05
CA ALA A 110 -1.82 -1.82 -1.31
C ALA A 110 -2.93 -1.40 -2.29
N LEU A 111 -4.02 -2.17 -2.39
CA LEU A 111 -5.18 -1.83 -3.22
C LEU A 111 -5.89 -0.57 -2.70
N ASP A 112 -6.03 -0.43 -1.37
CA ASP A 112 -6.58 0.79 -0.75
C ASP A 112 -5.69 2.01 -0.98
N MET A 113 -4.38 1.85 -0.81
CA MET A 113 -3.41 2.90 -1.08
C MET A 113 -3.48 3.36 -2.55
N LEU A 114 -3.60 2.43 -3.50
CA LEU A 114 -3.78 2.76 -4.92
C LEU A 114 -5.13 3.42 -5.18
N PHE A 115 -6.22 2.92 -4.60
CA PHE A 115 -7.57 3.49 -4.76
C PHE A 115 -7.59 4.96 -4.32
N TRP A 116 -7.14 5.24 -3.11
CA TRP A 116 -7.07 6.60 -2.59
C TRP A 116 -6.04 7.45 -3.33
N GLY A 117 -4.90 6.86 -3.74
CA GLY A 117 -3.90 7.54 -4.55
C GLY A 117 -4.44 8.02 -5.89
N VAL A 118 -5.25 7.21 -6.57
CA VAL A 118 -5.92 7.58 -7.84
C VAL A 118 -6.95 8.70 -7.62
N ILE A 119 -7.74 8.63 -6.55
CA ILE A 119 -8.68 9.70 -6.19
C ILE A 119 -7.93 11.01 -5.96
N ILE A 120 -6.89 11.00 -5.12
CA ILE A 120 -6.11 12.20 -4.81
C ILE A 120 -5.47 12.75 -6.08
N HIS A 121 -4.92 11.89 -6.95
CA HIS A 121 -4.33 12.29 -8.23
C HIS A 121 -5.36 12.96 -9.15
N ALA A 122 -6.54 12.37 -9.29
CA ALA A 122 -7.63 12.91 -10.10
C ALA A 122 -8.11 14.26 -9.54
N LEU A 123 -8.27 14.38 -8.23
CA LEU A 123 -8.64 15.65 -7.58
C LEU A 123 -7.56 16.72 -7.78
N LEU A 124 -6.28 16.40 -7.63
CA LEU A 124 -5.16 17.32 -7.85
C LEU A 124 -5.09 17.82 -9.30
N SER A 125 -5.56 17.02 -10.27
CA SER A 125 -5.59 17.42 -11.68
C SER A 125 -6.49 18.63 -11.94
N TRP A 126 -7.55 18.81 -11.13
CA TRP A 126 -8.46 19.95 -11.20
C TRP A 126 -7.88 21.25 -10.61
N PHE A 127 -6.76 21.16 -9.90
CA PHE A 127 -6.09 22.31 -9.29
C PHE A 127 -4.70 22.50 -9.90
N PRO A 128 -4.56 23.27 -11.01
CA PRO A 128 -3.28 23.45 -11.70
C PRO A 128 -2.12 23.91 -10.80
N ASN A 129 -2.42 24.79 -9.83
CA ASN A 129 -1.43 25.30 -8.87
C ASN A 129 -0.88 24.19 -7.94
N ALA A 130 -1.63 23.12 -7.70
CA ALA A 130 -1.22 22.02 -6.83
C ALA A 130 -0.30 21.01 -7.54
N GLN A 131 -0.33 20.94 -8.88
CA GLN A 131 0.45 19.97 -9.66
C GLN A 131 1.98 20.18 -9.53
N GLY A 132 2.41 21.41 -9.26
CA GLY A 132 3.83 21.74 -9.02
C GLY A 132 4.37 21.27 -7.67
N ALA A 133 3.51 20.86 -6.73
CA ALA A 133 3.94 20.46 -5.40
C ALA A 133 4.73 19.14 -5.43
N PRO A 134 5.75 18.96 -4.58
CA PRO A 134 6.54 17.72 -4.56
C PRO A 134 5.69 16.44 -4.37
N ALA A 135 4.66 16.49 -3.51
CA ALA A 135 3.76 15.36 -3.30
C ALA A 135 2.95 15.02 -4.56
N ALA A 136 2.46 16.03 -5.29
CA ALA A 136 1.73 15.84 -6.54
C ALA A 136 2.61 15.20 -7.61
N ARG A 137 3.87 15.65 -7.75
CA ARG A 137 4.83 15.05 -8.69
C ARG A 137 5.17 13.59 -8.37
N LEU A 138 5.31 13.26 -7.08
CA LEU A 138 5.53 11.88 -6.65
C LEU A 138 4.32 11.02 -7.01
N LEU A 139 3.12 11.50 -6.70
CA LEU A 139 1.88 10.80 -6.97
C LEU A 139 1.66 10.60 -8.48
N ASP A 140 1.97 11.61 -9.29
CA ASP A 140 1.94 11.50 -10.74
C ASP A 140 2.87 10.41 -11.26
N GLY A 141 4.11 10.33 -10.73
CA GLY A 141 5.07 9.27 -11.07
C GLY A 141 4.58 7.86 -10.70
N LEU A 142 3.75 7.72 -9.67
CA LEU A 142 3.17 6.43 -9.26
C LEU A 142 1.92 6.07 -10.07
N ILE A 143 1.03 7.03 -10.32
CA ILE A 143 -0.31 6.78 -10.87
C ILE A 143 -0.33 6.82 -12.40
N THR A 144 0.39 7.75 -13.04
CA THR A 144 0.38 7.91 -14.50
C THR A 144 0.79 6.64 -15.26
N PRO A 145 1.79 5.85 -14.83
CA PRO A 145 2.09 4.56 -15.47
C PRO A 145 0.90 3.58 -15.49
N LEU A 146 0.04 3.62 -14.48
CA LEU A 146 -1.17 2.78 -14.37
C LEU A 146 -2.30 3.30 -15.26
N LEU A 147 -2.41 4.62 -15.44
CA LEU A 147 -3.42 5.24 -16.30
C LEU A 147 -3.08 5.14 -17.80
N ARG A 148 -1.79 5.18 -18.17
CA ARG A 148 -1.32 5.10 -19.57
C ARG A 148 -1.96 3.97 -20.41
N PRO A 149 -2.01 2.70 -19.96
CA PRO A 149 -2.65 1.65 -20.75
C PRO A 149 -4.16 1.85 -20.91
N ILE A 150 -4.83 2.41 -19.90
CA ILE A 150 -6.27 2.69 -19.94
C ILE A 150 -6.57 3.84 -20.91
N ARG A 151 -5.78 4.91 -20.90
CA ARG A 151 -5.90 6.04 -21.83
C ARG A 151 -5.76 5.65 -23.30
N ARG A 152 -5.07 4.54 -23.60
CA ARG A 152 -4.97 4.01 -24.97
C ARG A 152 -6.28 3.40 -25.47
N ILE A 153 -7.15 2.95 -24.56
CA ILE A 153 -8.43 2.30 -24.86
C ILE A 153 -9.57 3.30 -24.71
N LEU A 154 -9.53 4.13 -23.65
CA LEU A 154 -10.51 5.16 -23.33
C LEU A 154 -9.86 6.54 -23.47
N PRO A 155 -9.91 7.15 -24.68
CA PRO A 155 -9.40 8.50 -24.88
C PRO A 155 -10.25 9.52 -24.10
N GLU A 156 -9.68 10.71 -23.90
CA GLU A 156 -10.33 11.81 -23.19
C GLU A 156 -11.64 12.23 -23.88
N LEU A 157 -12.73 12.33 -23.11
CA LEU A 157 -14.02 12.81 -23.62
C LEU A 157 -14.19 14.28 -23.25
N GLY A 158 -14.16 15.16 -24.25
CA GLY A 158 -14.35 16.59 -24.05
C GLY A 158 -13.27 17.25 -23.16
N GLY A 159 -12.04 16.73 -23.18
CA GLY A 159 -10.93 17.23 -22.36
C GLY A 159 -10.93 16.76 -20.91
N ILE A 160 -11.83 15.86 -20.53
CA ILE A 160 -11.86 15.21 -19.22
C ILE A 160 -11.27 13.81 -19.35
N ASP A 161 -10.26 13.51 -18.53
CA ASP A 161 -9.65 12.19 -18.44
C ASP A 161 -10.54 11.25 -17.60
N LEU A 162 -11.17 10.28 -18.27
CA LEU A 162 -11.99 9.25 -17.63
C LEU A 162 -11.17 8.03 -17.16
N SER A 163 -9.89 7.96 -17.48
CA SER A 163 -9.04 6.83 -17.09
C SER A 163 -8.93 6.62 -15.58
N PRO A 164 -8.97 7.64 -14.70
CA PRO A 164 -8.99 7.43 -13.25
C PRO A 164 -10.23 6.65 -12.80
N ILE A 165 -11.42 6.97 -13.33
CA ILE A 165 -12.66 6.27 -12.98
C ILE A 165 -12.58 4.80 -13.39
N ALA A 166 -12.09 4.53 -14.61
CA ALA A 166 -11.90 3.17 -15.09
C ALA A 166 -10.88 2.39 -14.23
N LEU A 167 -9.78 3.03 -13.83
CA LEU A 167 -8.80 2.41 -12.93
C LEU A 167 -9.40 2.12 -11.55
N LEU A 168 -10.18 3.03 -10.98
CA LEU A 168 -10.88 2.82 -9.72
C LEU A 168 -11.85 1.63 -9.80
N LEU A 169 -12.57 1.49 -10.91
CA LEU A 169 -13.44 0.34 -11.15
C LEU A 169 -12.64 -0.98 -11.18
N VAL A 170 -11.50 -1.00 -11.87
CA VAL A 170 -10.61 -2.18 -11.93
C VAL A 170 -10.09 -2.55 -10.54
N ILE A 171 -9.64 -1.56 -9.76
CA ILE A 171 -9.17 -1.78 -8.38
C ILE A 171 -10.31 -2.32 -7.51
N GLN A 172 -11.51 -1.73 -7.59
CA GLN A 172 -12.66 -2.17 -6.82
C GLN A 172 -13.09 -3.60 -7.19
N MET A 173 -13.07 -3.93 -8.49
CA MET A 173 -13.36 -5.27 -8.97
C MET A 173 -12.33 -6.27 -8.48
N ALA A 174 -11.04 -5.89 -8.49
CA ALA A 174 -9.96 -6.70 -7.94
C ALA A 174 -10.17 -6.97 -6.44
N LYS A 175 -10.59 -5.97 -5.66
CA LYS A 175 -10.91 -6.17 -4.24
C LYS A 175 -12.08 -7.14 -4.03
N ILE A 176 -13.16 -6.98 -4.80
CA ILE A 176 -14.38 -7.81 -4.66
C ILE A 176 -14.13 -9.26 -5.11
N LEU A 177 -13.32 -9.48 -6.14
CA LEU A 177 -13.07 -10.83 -6.69
C LEU A 177 -11.88 -11.52 -6.04
N LEU A 178 -10.73 -10.84 -5.91
CA LEU A 178 -9.49 -11.46 -5.46
C LEU A 178 -9.47 -11.67 -3.95
N MET A 179 -9.93 -10.70 -3.14
CA MET A 179 -9.81 -10.83 -1.68
C MET A 179 -10.61 -12.02 -1.14
N PRO A 180 -11.90 -12.21 -1.49
CA PRO A 180 -12.65 -13.37 -1.01
C PRO A 180 -12.10 -14.68 -1.59
N ALA A 181 -11.67 -14.69 -2.85
CA ALA A 181 -11.08 -15.89 -3.46
C ALA A 181 -9.80 -16.31 -2.74
N LEU A 182 -8.89 -15.38 -2.46
CA LEU A 182 -7.64 -15.66 -1.75
C LEU A 182 -7.88 -16.08 -0.30
N LEU A 183 -8.83 -15.45 0.39
CA LEU A 183 -9.22 -15.87 1.75
C LEU A 183 -9.81 -17.28 1.75
N GLY A 184 -10.66 -17.61 0.77
CA GLY A 184 -11.22 -18.95 0.61
C GLY A 184 -10.21 -20.05 0.25
N LEU A 185 -8.97 -19.71 -0.13
CA LEU A 185 -7.88 -20.68 -0.28
C LEU A 185 -7.15 -20.96 1.05
N VAL A 186 -7.30 -20.07 2.02
CA VAL A 186 -6.61 -20.13 3.32
C VAL A 186 -7.47 -20.84 4.38
N PHE A 187 -8.80 -20.81 4.22
CA PHE A 187 -9.78 -21.48 5.08
C PHE A 187 -10.39 -22.70 4.38
#